data_AF-C2FST3-F1
#
_entry.id   AF-C2FST3-F1
#
_cell.length_a   1.000
_cell.length_b   1.000
_cell.length_c   1.000
_cell.angle_alpha   90.00
_cell.angle_beta   90.00
_cell.angle_gamma   90.00
#
_symmetry.space_group_name_H-M   'P 1'
#
loop_
_entity.id
_entity.type
_entity.pdbx_description
1 polymer ?
#
loop_
_entity_poly.entity_id
_entity_poly.type
_entity_poly.pdbx_seq_one_letter_code
_entity_poly.pdbx_strand_id
1 'polypeptide(L)'
;MAHVALELILDHLLLKHQVINVDRFYEDLEKVHPDTIIKFLKIIGLEDTTKFMSYYERFVNSKYTYEYADISRISYALFNIAKRIWDFEPEAGHHLRLTEELIMYTDKQLTDYKSVYFEIQDRLALAE
;
A
#
# COMPACT_ATOMS: atom_id res chain seq x y z
N MET A 1 3.84 -4.04 -11.79
CA MET A 1 3.53 -5.08 -10.78
C MET A 1 4.69 -5.37 -9.85
N ALA A 2 5.93 -5.59 -10.33
CA ALA A 2 7.05 -5.84 -9.43
C ALA A 2 7.31 -4.71 -8.40
N HIS A 3 7.25 -3.44 -8.82
CA HIS A 3 7.37 -2.31 -7.89
C HIS A 3 6.24 -2.28 -6.85
N VAL A 4 4.98 -2.47 -7.28
CA VAL A 4 3.83 -2.54 -6.35
C VAL A 4 4.00 -3.68 -5.34
N ALA A 5 4.48 -4.85 -5.78
CA ALA A 5 4.76 -5.95 -4.87
C ALA A 5 5.83 -5.59 -3.83
N LEU A 6 6.90 -4.93 -4.26
CA LEU A 6 7.95 -4.44 -3.36
C LEU A 6 7.38 -3.43 -2.36
N GLU A 7 6.61 -2.44 -2.81
CA GLU A 7 5.96 -1.43 -1.96
C GLU A 7 5.09 -2.09 -0.89
N LEU A 8 4.24 -3.05 -1.28
CA LEU A 8 3.38 -3.76 -0.33
C LEU A 8 4.16 -4.63 0.66
N ILE A 9 5.28 -5.24 0.23
CA ILE A 9 6.16 -5.98 1.15
C ILE A 9 6.84 -5.02 2.13
N LEU A 10 7.27 -3.84 1.68
CA LEU A 10 7.84 -2.83 2.56
C LEU A 10 6.82 -2.35 3.59
N ASP A 11 5.58 -2.09 3.18
CA ASP A 11 4.48 -1.77 4.10
C ASP A 11 4.27 -2.89 5.11
N HIS A 12 4.24 -4.15 4.67
CA HIS A 12 4.17 -5.33 5.54
C HIS A 12 5.30 -5.35 6.57
N LEU A 13 6.54 -5.14 6.15
CA LEU A 13 7.71 -5.17 7.03
C LEU A 13 7.70 -4.01 8.04
N LEU A 14 7.28 -2.82 7.63
CA LEU A 14 7.15 -1.67 8.51
C LEU A 14 6.02 -1.87 9.54
N LEU A 15 4.89 -2.44 9.11
CA LEU A 15 3.77 -2.81 9.97
C LEU A 15 4.13 -3.90 10.98
N LYS A 16 4.62 -5.04 10.49
CA LYS A 16 4.96 -6.23 11.28
C LYS A 16 5.96 -5.92 12.38
N HIS A 17 6.90 -5.02 12.10
CA HIS A 17 7.92 -4.61 13.06
C HIS A 17 7.60 -3.30 13.79
N GLN A 18 6.37 -2.79 13.67
CA GLN A 18 5.87 -1.59 14.35
C GLN A 18 6.79 -0.36 14.16
N VAL A 19 7.42 -0.25 12.98
CA VAL A 19 8.28 0.88 12.62
C VAL A 19 7.45 2.14 12.35
N ILE A 20 6.20 1.94 11.90
CA ILE A 20 5.24 3.00 11.59
C ILE A 20 4.01 2.88 12.49
N ASN A 21 3.35 4.02 12.72
CA ASN A 21 2.05 4.09 13.41
C ASN A 21 0.94 4.31 12.38
N VAL A 22 0.19 3.25 12.07
CA VAL A 22 -0.88 3.28 11.07
C VAL A 22 -2.18 3.87 11.61
N ASP A 23 -2.39 3.87 12.92
CA ASP A 23 -3.50 4.63 13.50
C ASP A 23 -3.32 6.12 13.25
N ARG A 24 -2.11 6.65 13.48
CA ARG A 24 -1.80 8.06 13.17
C ARG A 24 -2.02 8.39 11.68
N PHE A 25 -1.64 7.48 10.78
CA PHE A 25 -1.90 7.65 9.35
C PHE A 25 -3.40 7.79 9.05
N TYR A 26 -4.25 6.91 9.60
CA TYR A 26 -5.70 7.00 9.40
C TYR A 26 -6.33 8.22 10.07
N GLU A 27 -5.89 8.57 11.28
CA GLU A 27 -6.32 9.80 11.95
C GLU A 27 -6.02 11.04 11.12
N ASP A 28 -4.85 11.09 10.47
CA ASP A 28 -4.46 12.21 9.63
C ASP A 28 -5.26 12.23 8.32
N LEU A 29 -5.57 11.08 7.72
CA LEU A 29 -6.45 10.99 6.55
C LEU A 29 -7.90 11.43 6.86
N GLU A 30 -8.42 11.09 8.03
CA GLU A 30 -9.77 11.47 8.46
C GLU A 30 -9.92 12.98 8.69
N LYS A 31 -8.82 13.68 9.01
CA LYS A 31 -8.81 15.15 9.18
C LYS A 31 -8.81 15.91 7.85
N VAL A 32 -8.53 15.25 6.72
CA VAL A 32 -8.48 15.91 5.42
C VAL A 32 -9.89 16.22 4.93
N HIS A 33 -10.17 17.50 4.71
CA HIS A 33 -11.46 17.91 4.15
C HIS A 33 -11.62 17.37 2.71
N PRO A 34 -12.75 16.70 2.36
CA PRO A 34 -12.95 16.09 1.05
C PRO A 34 -12.72 17.05 -0.14
N ASP A 35 -13.12 18.31 0.00
CA ASP A 35 -12.91 19.34 -1.03
C ASP A 35 -11.43 19.59 -1.34
N THR A 36 -10.53 19.40 -0.37
CA THR A 36 -9.08 19.53 -0.58
C THR A 36 -8.59 18.43 -1.51
N ILE A 37 -9.07 17.20 -1.32
CA ILE A 37 -8.74 16.04 -2.14
C ILE A 37 -9.30 16.26 -3.56
N ILE A 38 -10.58 16.64 -3.68
CA ILE A 38 -11.23 16.89 -4.97
C ILE A 38 -10.48 17.98 -5.75
N LYS A 39 -10.10 19.08 -5.08
CA LYS A 39 -9.34 20.17 -5.70
C LYS A 39 -7.98 19.68 -6.19
N PHE A 40 -7.26 18.90 -5.38
CA PHE A 40 -5.98 18.31 -5.78
C PHE A 40 -6.12 17.41 -7.00
N LEU A 41 -7.12 16.52 -7.01
CA LEU A 41 -7.38 15.60 -8.12
C LEU A 41 -7.68 16.34 -9.43
N LYS A 42 -8.46 17.42 -9.37
CA LYS A 42 -8.73 18.26 -10.54
C LYS A 42 -7.48 18.98 -11.04
N ILE A 43 -6.62 19.46 -10.14
CA ILE A 43 -5.34 20.10 -10.51
C ILE A 43 -4.44 19.12 -11.29
N ILE A 44 -4.43 17.83 -10.91
CA ILE A 44 -3.64 16.80 -11.61
C ILE A 44 -4.35 16.20 -12.84
N GLY A 45 -5.49 16.76 -13.24
CA GLY A 45 -6.20 16.41 -14.48
C GLY A 45 -7.26 15.32 -14.34
N LEU A 46 -7.65 14.93 -13.12
CA LEU A 46 -8.78 14.02 -12.91
C LEU A 46 -10.08 14.83 -12.75
N GLU A 47 -10.79 15.03 -13.86
CA GLU A 47 -12.02 15.83 -13.90
C GLU A 47 -13.20 15.19 -13.15
N ASP A 48 -13.44 13.88 -13.36
CA ASP A 48 -14.44 13.12 -12.60
C ASP A 48 -13.79 12.44 -11.39
N THR A 49 -14.01 13.03 -10.22
CA THR A 49 -13.47 12.56 -8.94
C THR A 49 -14.39 11.58 -8.24
N THR A 50 -15.61 11.35 -8.72
CA THR A 50 -16.67 10.59 -8.00
C THR A 50 -16.21 9.18 -7.69
N LYS A 51 -15.65 8.50 -8.70
CA LYS A 51 -15.15 7.15 -8.57
C LYS A 51 -14.01 7.07 -7.56
N PHE A 52 -13.05 8.00 -7.63
CA PHE A 52 -11.94 8.06 -6.69
C PHE A 52 -12.43 8.26 -5.25
N MET A 53 -13.32 9.24 -5.02
CA MET A 53 -13.83 9.55 -3.68
C MET A 53 -14.54 8.34 -3.06
N SER A 54 -15.32 7.59 -3.84
CA SER A 54 -15.93 6.34 -3.38
C SER A 54 -14.90 5.27 -3.00
N TYR A 55 -13.77 5.15 -3.71
CA TYR A 55 -12.68 4.25 -3.31
C TYR A 55 -11.95 4.77 -2.06
N TYR A 56 -11.70 6.07 -1.98
CA TYR A 56 -11.01 6.72 -0.86
C TYR A 56 -11.78 6.54 0.45
N GLU A 57 -13.08 6.85 0.45
CA GLU A 57 -13.93 6.66 1.64
C GLU A 57 -13.92 5.21 2.13
N ARG A 58 -14.03 4.24 1.20
CA ARG A 58 -13.96 2.82 1.59
C ARG A 58 -12.59 2.44 2.11
N PHE A 59 -11.52 2.95 1.51
CA PHE A 59 -10.14 2.71 1.94
C PHE A 59 -9.87 3.21 3.36
N VAL A 60 -10.34 4.43 3.68
CA VAL A 60 -10.24 5.02 5.03
C VAL A 60 -11.09 4.22 6.01
N ASN A 61 -12.37 3.98 5.70
CA ASN A 61 -13.31 3.31 6.58
C ASN A 61 -12.92 1.86 6.89
N SER A 62 -12.36 1.12 5.92
CA SER A 62 -11.93 -0.27 6.12
C SER A 62 -10.56 -0.37 6.78
N LYS A 63 -9.87 0.76 7.00
CA LYS A 63 -8.47 0.83 7.39
C LYS A 63 -7.58 -0.17 6.64
N TYR A 64 -7.74 -0.21 5.31
CA TYR A 64 -7.23 -1.27 4.42
C TYR A 64 -5.74 -1.64 4.59
N THR A 65 -4.87 -0.68 4.93
CA THR A 65 -3.43 -0.88 5.13
C THR A 65 -3.12 -1.89 6.24
N TYR A 66 -4.01 -2.03 7.24
CA TYR A 66 -3.84 -3.06 8.28
C TYR A 66 -3.83 -4.48 7.73
N GLU A 67 -4.48 -4.73 6.59
CA GLU A 67 -4.47 -6.05 5.96
C GLU A 67 -3.05 -6.50 5.57
N TYR A 68 -2.14 -5.55 5.30
CA TYR A 68 -0.76 -5.86 4.91
C TYR A 68 0.12 -6.32 6.07
N ALA A 69 -0.34 -6.26 7.32
CA ALA A 69 0.37 -6.90 8.43
C ALA A 69 0.49 -8.42 8.24
N ASP A 70 -0.39 -9.02 7.43
CA ASP A 70 -0.34 -10.41 7.01
C ASP A 70 0.16 -10.50 5.55
N ILE A 71 1.36 -11.04 5.35
CA ILE A 71 1.98 -11.20 4.02
C ILE A 71 1.11 -12.02 3.06
N SER A 72 0.26 -12.92 3.58
CA SER A 72 -0.63 -13.73 2.75
C SER A 72 -1.73 -12.89 2.08
N ARG A 73 -2.06 -11.71 2.62
CA ARG A 73 -3.02 -10.75 2.05
C ARG A 73 -2.45 -9.99 0.86
N ILE A 74 -1.12 -9.89 0.75
CA ILE A 74 -0.47 -9.17 -0.34
C ILE A 74 -0.75 -9.84 -1.69
N SER A 75 -0.72 -11.18 -1.77
CA SER A 75 -1.01 -11.87 -3.03
C SER A 75 -2.42 -11.52 -3.53
N TYR A 76 -3.42 -11.55 -2.66
CA TYR A 76 -4.79 -11.11 -3.00
C TYR A 76 -4.86 -9.67 -3.47
N ALA A 77 -4.18 -8.74 -2.79
CA ALA A 77 -4.12 -7.34 -3.20
C ALA A 77 -3.49 -7.18 -4.60
N LEU A 78 -2.39 -7.88 -4.87
CA LEU A 78 -1.71 -7.87 -6.17
C LEU A 78 -2.61 -8.40 -7.29
N PHE A 79 -3.33 -9.49 -7.06
CA PHE A 79 -4.30 -10.01 -8.02
C PHE A 79 -5.44 -9.00 -8.27
N ASN A 80 -5.98 -8.38 -7.22
CA ASN A 80 -7.03 -7.36 -7.35
C ASN A 80 -6.56 -6.10 -8.09
N ILE A 81 -5.29 -5.72 -7.95
CA ILE A 81 -4.68 -4.62 -8.70
C ILE A 81 -4.46 -5.03 -10.16
N ALA A 82 -3.91 -6.22 -10.40
CA ALA A 82 -3.66 -6.73 -11.74
C ALA A 82 -4.94 -6.87 -12.56
N LYS A 83 -6.05 -7.33 -11.96
CA LYS A 83 -7.36 -7.45 -12.60
C LYS A 83 -7.95 -6.12 -13.09
N ARG A 84 -7.47 -4.98 -12.57
CA ARG A 84 -7.88 -3.65 -13.06
C ARG A 84 -7.20 -3.26 -14.37
N ILE A 85 -6.13 -3.97 -14.73
CA ILE A 85 -5.27 -3.67 -15.89
C ILE A 85 -5.42 -4.77 -16.95
N TRP A 86 -5.49 -6.03 -16.53
CA TRP A 86 -5.58 -7.19 -17.40
C TRP A 86 -6.81 -8.03 -17.09
N ASP A 87 -7.41 -8.56 -18.15
CA ASP A 87 -8.51 -9.53 -18.04
C ASP A 87 -7.94 -10.95 -17.86
N PHE A 88 -8.04 -11.48 -16.65
CA PHE A 88 -7.61 -12.84 -16.32
C PHE A 88 -8.24 -13.32 -15.01
N GLU A 89 -8.29 -14.64 -14.83
CA GLU A 89 -8.75 -15.27 -13.60
C GLU A 89 -7.63 -16.10 -12.94
N PRO A 90 -7.39 -15.95 -11.62
CA PRO A 90 -6.42 -16.76 -10.91
C PRO A 90 -6.86 -18.22 -10.86
N GLU A 91 -5.96 -19.15 -11.18
CA GLU A 91 -6.23 -20.58 -10.99
C GLU A 91 -6.05 -20.99 -9.52
N ALA A 92 -6.53 -22.19 -9.20
CA ALA A 92 -6.33 -22.78 -7.88
C ALA A 92 -4.82 -22.83 -7.53
N GLY A 93 -4.47 -22.28 -6.36
CA GLY A 93 -3.10 -22.23 -5.88
C GLY A 93 -2.24 -21.07 -6.41
N HIS A 94 -2.74 -20.21 -7.31
CA HIS A 94 -2.00 -19.01 -7.75
C HIS A 94 -1.64 -18.09 -6.59
N HIS A 95 -2.61 -17.81 -5.71
CA HIS A 95 -2.39 -17.02 -4.51
C HIS A 95 -1.34 -17.65 -3.58
N LEU A 96 -1.40 -18.97 -3.38
CA LEU A 96 -0.48 -19.69 -2.51
C LEU A 96 0.95 -19.59 -3.03
N ARG A 97 1.17 -19.93 -4.31
CA ARG A 97 2.51 -19.87 -4.92
C ARG A 97 3.08 -18.45 -4.89
N LEU A 98 2.25 -17.45 -5.18
CA LEU A 98 2.71 -16.06 -5.09
C LEU A 98 3.07 -15.68 -3.65
N THR A 99 2.26 -16.07 -2.66
CA THR A 99 2.59 -15.83 -1.25
C THR A 99 3.92 -16.48 -0.85
N GLU A 100 4.18 -17.71 -1.28
CA GLU A 100 5.45 -18.41 -1.00
C GLU A 100 6.66 -17.67 -1.60
N GLU A 101 6.55 -17.20 -2.84
CA GLU A 101 7.60 -16.40 -3.49
C GLU A 101 7.82 -15.06 -2.79
N LEU A 102 6.74 -14.38 -2.37
CA LEU A 102 6.84 -13.12 -1.63
C LEU A 102 7.54 -13.32 -0.29
N ILE A 103 7.22 -14.39 0.46
CA ILE A 103 7.91 -14.74 1.72
C ILE A 103 9.39 -14.99 1.45
N MET A 104 9.70 -15.82 0.46
CA MET A 104 11.08 -16.16 0.13
C MET A 104 11.90 -14.93 -0.27
N TYR A 105 11.32 -14.05 -1.07
CA TYR A 105 11.95 -12.79 -1.48
C TYR A 105 12.17 -11.87 -0.28
N THR A 106 11.16 -11.72 0.59
CA THR A 106 11.23 -10.90 1.80
C THR A 106 12.38 -11.35 2.69
N ASP A 107 12.45 -12.64 3.01
CA ASP A 107 13.43 -13.19 3.95
C ASP A 107 14.87 -13.14 3.41
N LYS A 108 15.04 -13.21 2.08
CA LYS A 108 16.37 -13.24 1.44
C LYS A 108 16.91 -11.87 1.04
N GLN A 109 16.03 -10.97 0.58
CA GLN A 109 16.44 -9.76 -0.13
C GLN A 109 16.17 -8.48 0.64
N LEU A 110 15.23 -8.46 1.58
CA LEU A 110 14.80 -7.25 2.26
C LEU A 110 15.23 -7.19 3.73
N THR A 111 16.40 -7.78 4.04
CA THR A 111 16.92 -7.84 5.41
C THR A 111 17.36 -6.47 5.96
N ASP A 112 17.69 -5.53 5.08
CA ASP A 112 18.21 -4.19 5.38
C ASP A 112 17.18 -3.07 5.18
N TYR A 113 15.90 -3.42 4.96
CA TYR A 113 14.84 -2.45 4.65
C TYR A 113 14.73 -1.29 5.65
N LYS A 114 15.03 -1.52 6.94
CA LYS A 114 15.04 -0.49 7.97
C LYS A 114 16.10 0.59 7.73
N SER A 115 17.28 0.19 7.23
CA SER A 115 18.37 1.14 6.94
C SER A 115 17.92 2.13 5.86
N VAL A 116 17.31 1.61 4.79
CA VAL A 116 16.76 2.45 3.71
C VAL A 116 15.65 3.35 4.24
N TYR A 117 14.74 2.82 5.06
CA TYR A 117 13.67 3.61 5.65
C TYR A 117 14.19 4.77 6.51
N PHE A 118 15.12 4.51 7.43
CA PHE A 118 15.67 5.55 8.30
C PHE A 118 16.50 6.57 7.52
N GLU A 119 17.25 6.17 6.51
CA GLU A 119 17.96 7.13 5.66
C GLU A 119 16.99 8.11 4.96
N ILE A 120 15.86 7.61 4.47
CA ILE A 120 14.84 8.46 3.85
C ILE A 120 14.23 9.41 4.89
N GLN A 121 13.92 8.92 6.10
CA GLN A 121 13.39 9.76 7.18
C GLN A 121 14.37 10.87 7.57
N ASP A 122 15.65 10.54 7.72
CA ASP A 122 16.70 11.51 8.05
C ASP A 122 16.83 12.60 6.96
N ARG A 123 16.77 12.20 5.68
CA ARG A 123 16.80 13.15 4.56
C ARG A 123 15.58 14.06 4.51
N LEU A 124 14.39 13.55 4.84
CA LEU A 124 13.17 14.36 4.90
C LEU A 124 13.20 15.36 6.07
N ALA A 125 13.68 14.93 7.24
CA ALA A 125 13.82 15.81 8.40
C ALA A 125 14.82 16.95 8.18
N LEU A 126 15.83 16.76 7.32
CA LEU A 126 16.79 17.81 6.95
C LEU A 126 16.27 18.79 5.88
N ALA A 127 15.14 18.48 5.24
CA ALA A 127 14.53 19.31 4.21
C ALA A 127 13.46 20.27 4.76
N GLU A 128 13.09 20.13 6.03
CA GLU A 128 12.19 21.03 6.80
C GLU A 128 12.97 22.13 7.53
#